data_AF-A0A1R3UGI1-F1
#
_entry.id   AF-A0A1R3UGI1-F1
#
_cell.length_a   1.000
_cell.length_b   1.000
_cell.length_c   1.000
_cell.angle_alpha   90.00
_cell.angle_beta   90.00
_cell.angle_gamma   90.00
#
_symmetry.space_group_name_H-M   'P 1'
#
loop_
_entity.id
_entity.type
_entity.pdbx_description
1 polymer ?
#
loop_
_entity_poly.entity_id
_entity_poly.type
_entity_poly.pdbx_seq_one_letter_code
_entity_poly.pdbx_strand_id
1 'polypeptide(L)'
;MLTHAVDPGWVPTKMGGPSASDDLALGHVTQAWLATTHEREALVSGRYWHHRRTEVPHPAVHDERFQDELLAALAHHTGIDSPYH
;
A
#
# COMPACT_ATOMS: atom_id res chain seq x y z
N MET A 1 0.60 12.88 -8.62
CA MET A 1 0.88 12.75 -7.17
C MET A 1 1.80 11.56 -6.97
N LEU A 2 2.76 11.61 -6.03
CA LEU A 2 3.55 10.43 -5.66
C LEU A 2 2.68 9.54 -4.76
N THR A 3 2.48 8.29 -5.14
CA THR A 3 1.69 7.32 -4.36
C THR A 3 2.35 5.95 -4.36
N HIS A 4 2.23 5.24 -3.25
CA HIS A 4 2.81 3.92 -3.02
C HIS A 4 1.88 3.07 -2.19
N ALA A 5 1.96 1.75 -2.39
CA ALA A 5 1.36 0.76 -1.50
C ALA A 5 2.44 0.15 -0.61
N VAL A 6 2.11 -0.11 0.65
CA VAL A 6 3.06 -0.65 1.64
C VAL A 6 2.42 -1.82 2.35
N ASP A 7 3.15 -2.93 2.41
CA ASP A 7 2.92 -4.02 3.33
C ASP A 7 3.80 -3.79 4.59
N PRO A 8 3.19 -3.58 5.77
CA PRO A 8 3.93 -3.41 7.01
C PRO A 8 4.47 -4.74 7.57
N GLY A 9 4.15 -5.88 6.97
CA GLY A 9 4.43 -7.21 7.51
C GLY A 9 3.39 -7.66 8.53
N TRP A 10 3.52 -8.92 8.98
CA TRP A 10 2.62 -9.50 9.97
C TRP A 10 3.16 -9.25 11.39
N VAL A 11 2.80 -8.09 11.95
CA VAL A 11 3.30 -7.61 13.26
C VAL A 11 2.32 -7.84 14.42
N PRO A 12 2.81 -8.05 15.67
CA PRO A 12 1.99 -8.43 16.83
C PRO A 12 1.22 -7.26 17.42
N THR A 13 0.22 -6.79 16.69
CA THR A 13 -0.78 -5.79 17.14
C THR A 13 -2.09 -6.48 17.52
N LYS A 14 -3.08 -5.73 18.03
CA LYS A 14 -4.45 -6.26 18.22
C LYS A 14 -5.04 -6.85 16.92
N MET A 15 -4.67 -6.30 15.77
CA MET A 15 -5.10 -6.77 14.45
C MET A 15 -4.30 -7.99 13.98
N GLY A 16 -2.97 -8.00 14.20
CA GLY A 16 -2.10 -9.11 13.78
C GLY A 16 -2.19 -10.34 14.69
N GLY A 17 -2.61 -10.16 15.94
CA GLY A 17 -2.70 -11.23 16.93
C GLY A 17 -1.34 -11.65 17.49
N PRO A 18 -1.34 -12.53 18.51
CA PRO A 18 -0.12 -12.92 19.23
C PRO A 18 0.81 -13.85 18.43
N SER A 19 0.31 -14.47 17.36
CA SER A 19 1.09 -15.40 16.52
C SER A 19 1.86 -14.71 15.40
N ALA A 20 1.76 -13.39 15.31
CA ALA A 20 2.43 -12.59 14.29
C ALA A 20 3.95 -12.72 14.39
N SER A 21 4.61 -13.06 13.28
CA SER A 21 6.01 -13.44 13.24
C SER A 21 6.98 -12.26 13.21
N ASP A 22 6.52 -11.10 12.74
CA ASP A 22 7.41 -9.99 12.43
C ASP A 22 7.63 -9.09 13.65
N ASP A 23 8.75 -8.38 13.66
CA ASP A 23 9.07 -7.43 14.72
C ASP A 23 8.15 -6.20 14.64
N LEU A 24 7.45 -5.92 15.74
CA LEU A 24 6.60 -4.75 15.88
C LEU A 24 7.32 -3.44 15.55
N ALA A 25 8.62 -3.34 15.88
CA ALA A 25 9.41 -2.15 15.60
C ALA A 25 9.59 -1.91 14.09
N LEU A 26 9.58 -2.97 13.27
CA LEU A 26 9.77 -2.87 11.82
C LEU A 26 8.49 -2.46 11.08
N GLY A 27 7.31 -2.70 11.69
CA GLY A 27 6.01 -2.49 11.06
C GLY A 27 5.71 -1.06 10.59
N HIS A 28 6.51 -0.07 11.01
CA HIS A 28 6.36 1.31 10.58
C HIS A 28 7.55 1.91 9.81
N VAL A 29 8.64 1.16 9.64
CA VAL A 29 9.88 1.70 9.11
C VAL A 29 9.74 2.09 7.64
N THR A 30 9.13 1.24 6.81
CA THR A 30 8.98 1.49 5.37
C THR A 30 8.14 2.74 5.09
N GLN A 31 7.01 2.89 5.77
CA GLN A 31 6.12 4.06 5.64
C GLN A 31 6.77 5.37 6.12
N ALA A 32 7.50 5.34 7.24
CA ALA A 32 8.23 6.51 7.72
C ALA A 32 9.34 6.93 6.75
N TRP A 33 10.06 5.96 6.18
CA TRP A 33 11.10 6.21 5.17
C TRP A 33 10.50 6.75 3.87
N LEU A 34 9.44 6.14 3.31
CA LEU A 34 8.79 6.62 2.09
C LEU A 34 8.26 8.06 2.23
N ALA A 35 7.79 8.43 3.42
CA ALA A 35 7.27 9.77 3.69
C ALA A 35 8.36 10.85 3.74
N THR A 36 9.63 10.48 3.93
CA THR A 36 10.71 11.43 4.26
C THR A 36 11.94 11.34 3.35
N THR A 37 12.08 10.26 2.58
CA THR A 37 13.27 10.02 1.76
C THR A 37 13.30 10.85 0.47
N HIS A 38 14.51 11.06 -0.04
CA HIS A 38 14.77 11.63 -1.37
C HIS A 38 15.49 10.64 -2.30
N GLU A 39 15.55 9.37 -1.91
CA GLU A 39 16.13 8.31 -2.73
C GLU A 39 15.32 8.09 -4.00
N ARG A 40 16.01 7.99 -5.15
CA ARG A 40 15.35 8.01 -6.47
C ARG A 40 14.33 6.89 -6.66
N GLU A 41 14.57 5.71 -6.08
CA GLU A 41 13.66 4.57 -6.16
C GLU A 41 12.31 4.82 -5.49
N ALA A 42 12.31 5.55 -4.37
CA ALA A 42 11.10 5.95 -3.65
C ALA A 42 10.38 7.15 -4.29
N LEU A 43 10.98 7.78 -5.30
CA LEU A 43 10.35 8.85 -6.07
C LEU A 43 9.66 8.33 -7.35
N VAL A 44 9.65 7.01 -7.57
CA VAL A 44 8.93 6.36 -8.68
C VAL A 44 7.57 5.88 -8.19
N SER A 45 6.50 6.61 -8.48
CA SER A 45 5.14 6.28 -8.04
C SER A 45 4.67 4.88 -8.47
N GLY A 46 3.69 4.34 -7.75
CA GLY A 46 2.97 3.10 -8.10
C GLY A 46 3.68 1.82 -7.66
N ARG A 47 4.73 1.90 -6.84
CA ARG A 47 5.45 0.72 -6.32
C ARG A 47 4.77 0.14 -5.09
N TYR A 48 4.84 -1.18 -4.96
CA TYR A 48 4.46 -1.96 -3.78
C TYR A 48 5.71 -2.28 -2.96
N TRP A 49 5.70 -1.93 -1.68
CA TRP A 49 6.86 -1.99 -0.80
C TRP A 49 6.65 -2.91 0.40
N HIS A 50 7.67 -3.69 0.73
CA HIS A 50 7.75 -4.49 1.94
C HIS A 50 9.19 -4.41 2.47
N HIS A 51 9.36 -4.09 3.75
CA HIS A 51 10.67 -3.91 4.41
C HIS A 51 11.72 -3.12 3.57
N ARG A 52 11.31 -1.96 3.01
CA ARG A 52 12.11 -1.09 2.11
C ARG A 52 12.62 -1.75 0.82
N ARG A 53 11.93 -2.78 0.34
CA ARG A 53 12.18 -3.40 -0.96
C ARG A 53 10.90 -3.37 -1.78
N THR A 54 11.05 -3.22 -3.09
CA THR A 54 9.91 -3.37 -4.00
C THR A 54 9.65 -4.84 -4.27
N GLU A 55 8.41 -5.26 -4.17
CA GLU A 55 7.97 -6.62 -4.50
C GLU A 55 6.99 -6.60 -5.66
N VAL A 56 6.86 -7.75 -6.35
CA VAL A 56 5.89 -7.91 -7.43
C VAL A 56 4.51 -8.20 -6.79
N PRO A 57 3.53 -7.30 -6.93
CA PRO A 57 2.20 -7.54 -6.41
C PRO A 57 1.48 -8.61 -7.23
N HIS A 58 0.33 -9.07 -6.72
CA HIS A 58 -0.53 -9.97 -7.47
C HIS A 58 -0.92 -9.37 -8.84
N PRO A 59 -0.89 -10.11 -9.96
CA PRO A 59 -1.12 -9.55 -11.30
C PRO A 59 -2.45 -8.80 -11.48
N ALA A 60 -3.49 -9.17 -10.72
CA ALA A 60 -4.79 -8.50 -10.75
C ALA A 60 -4.72 -6.99 -10.42
N VAL A 61 -3.65 -6.51 -9.77
CA VAL A 61 -3.49 -5.05 -9.57
C VAL A 61 -3.28 -4.29 -10.88
N HIS A 62 -2.99 -4.97 -11.99
CA HIS A 62 -2.83 -4.36 -13.31
C HIS A 62 -4.08 -4.52 -14.20
N ASP A 63 -5.17 -5.10 -13.68
CA ASP A 63 -6.45 -5.17 -14.37
C ASP A 63 -7.21 -3.85 -14.18
N GLU A 64 -7.12 -2.96 -15.16
CA GLU A 64 -7.78 -1.64 -15.13
C GLU A 64 -9.31 -1.76 -15.03
N ARG A 65 -9.91 -2.78 -15.65
CA ARG A 65 -11.35 -2.99 -15.57
C ARG A 65 -11.76 -3.33 -14.13
N PHE A 66 -10.99 -4.18 -13.46
CA PHE A 66 -11.22 -4.50 -12.05
C PHE A 66 -11.07 -3.26 -11.15
N GLN A 67 -10.09 -2.39 -11.43
CA GLN A 67 -9.91 -1.13 -10.70
C GLN A 67 -11.11 -0.20 -10.87
N ASP A 68 -11.59 -0.02 -12.10
CA ASP A 68 -12.74 0.84 -12.41
C ASP A 68 -14.02 0.34 -11.74
N GLU A 69 -14.27 -0.97 -11.81
CA GLU A 69 -15.43 -1.61 -11.14
C GLU A 69 -15.37 -1.40 -9.62
N LEU A 70 -14.19 -1.52 -9.01
CA LEU A 70 -13.99 -1.27 -7.58
C LEU A 70 -14.22 0.20 -7.21
N LEU A 71 -13.66 1.15 -7.98
CA LEU A 71 -13.83 2.58 -7.73
C LEU A 71 -15.30 3.00 -7.87
N ALA A 72 -16.01 2.49 -8.88
CA ALA A 72 -17.44 2.75 -9.05
C ALA A 72 -18.27 2.19 -7.88
N ALA A 73 -17.95 0.99 -7.38
CA ALA A 73 -18.62 0.41 -6.23
C ALA A 73 -18.38 1.22 -4.95
N LEU A 74 -17.14 1.69 -4.73
CA LEU A 74 -16.80 2.54 -3.59
C LEU A 74 -17.48 3.92 -3.67
N ALA A 75 -17.53 4.54 -4.84
CA ALA A 75 -18.23 5.80 -5.06
C ALA A 75 -19.74 5.65 -4.77
N HIS A 76 -20.36 4.58 -5.28
CA HIS A 76 -21.76 4.27 -4.99
C HIS A 76 -22.03 4.08 -3.50
N HIS A 77 -21.14 3.38 -2.79
CA HIS A 77 -21.32 3.08 -1.37
C HIS A 77 -21.07 4.30 -0.45
N THR A 78 -20.11 5.15 -0.81
CA THR A 78 -19.69 6.29 0.02
C THR A 78 -20.38 7.60 -0.36
N GLY A 79 -20.94 7.70 -1.57
CA GLY A 79 -21.47 8.94 -2.13
C GLY A 79 -20.40 9.96 -2.50
N ILE A 80 -19.13 9.54 -2.61
CA ILE A 80 -17.98 10.38 -2.94
C ILE A 80 -17.39 9.90 -4.26
N ASP A 81 -17.41 10.77 -5.27
CA ASP A 81 -16.79 10.48 -6.57
C ASP A 81 -15.26 10.63 -6.50
N SER A 82 -14.57 9.87 -7.35
CA SER A 82 -13.12 10.05 -7.52
C SER A 82 -12.85 11.43 -8.16
N PRO A 83 -12.00 12.27 -7.56
CA PRO A 83 -11.61 13.55 -8.17
C PRO A 83 -10.62 13.39 -9.34
N TYR A 84 -10.23 12.15 -9.68
CA TYR A 84 -9.30 11.84 -10.77
C TYR A 84 -9.91 10.78 -11.69
N HIS A 85 -9.88 11.07 -13.00
CA HIS A 85 -10.10 10.15 -14.13
C HIS A 85 -8.76 9.94 -14.84
#